data_AF-A0A4V3XBN2-F1
#
_entry.id   AF-A0A4V3XBN2-F1
#
_cell.length_a   1.000
_cell.length_b   1.000
_cell.length_c   1.000
_cell.angle_alpha   90.00
_cell.angle_beta   90.00
_cell.angle_gamma   90.00
#
_symmetry.space_group_name_H-M   'P 1'
#
loop_
_entity.id
_entity.type
_entity.pdbx_description
1 polymer ?
#
loop_
_entity_poly.entity_id
_entity_poly.type
_entity_poly.pdbx_seq_one_letter_code
_entity_poly.pdbx_strand_id
1 'polypeptide(L)'
;MYLKSQCLAAYAPGLPRSLRKSLADAARSDKALRKAEEGVSSQTPSLKHCSIEDVQKHDTELLKHLASAFNLSYTAFGQKITEPDVPAYGTLTIDEAWGAALAPAPITPSSGDDAAPFNLLAGTVKATYDAHRNISDGNGDGVVVSPGIMSGNTDTRHYWKLTEHIFRYSHHYTGNRTWVAGGAHTVNEAVYVDSWLEQIRFITTLILNADESTSL
;
A
#
# COMPACT_ATOMS: atom_id res chain seq x y z
N MET A 1 -4.99 -4.05 -1.51
CA MET A 1 -4.24 -4.43 -0.28
C MET A 1 -5.06 -5.29 0.67
N TYR A 2 -6.35 -4.98 0.90
CA TYR A 2 -7.29 -5.79 1.69
C TYR A 2 -7.28 -7.29 1.35
N LEU A 3 -7.31 -7.65 0.06
CA LEU A 3 -7.20 -9.05 -0.36
C LEU A 3 -5.91 -9.73 0.13
N LYS A 4 -4.76 -9.02 0.10
CA LYS A 4 -3.49 -9.60 0.57
C LYS A 4 -3.53 -9.81 2.09
N SER A 5 -4.03 -8.84 2.84
CA SER A 5 -4.17 -8.93 4.29
C SER A 5 -5.19 -9.99 4.73
N GLN A 6 -6.30 -10.14 4.00
CA GLN A 6 -7.29 -11.20 4.22
C GLN A 6 -6.75 -12.58 3.80
N CYS A 7 -5.97 -12.68 2.71
CA CYS A 7 -5.27 -13.90 2.34
C CYS A 7 -4.25 -14.29 3.41
N LEU A 8 -3.47 -13.34 3.94
CA LEU A 8 -2.57 -13.58 5.06
C LEU A 8 -3.34 -14.03 6.31
N ALA A 9 -4.46 -13.39 6.63
CA ALA A 9 -5.33 -13.80 7.74
C ALA A 9 -5.91 -15.21 7.56
N ALA A 10 -6.18 -15.63 6.32
CA ALA A 10 -6.72 -16.95 6.02
C ALA A 10 -5.63 -18.04 6.03
N TYR A 11 -4.44 -17.73 5.50
CA TYR A 11 -3.47 -18.76 5.10
C TYR A 11 -2.08 -18.64 5.72
N ALA A 12 -1.74 -17.56 6.41
CA ALA A 12 -0.43 -17.43 7.04
C ALA A 12 -0.43 -18.11 8.43
N PRO A 13 0.26 -19.25 8.60
CA PRO A 13 0.25 -19.99 9.87
C PRO A 13 1.00 -19.26 11.00
N GLY A 14 1.93 -18.35 10.65
CA GLY A 14 2.71 -17.57 11.60
C GLY A 14 1.97 -16.37 12.22
N LEU A 15 0.77 -16.02 11.72
CA LEU A 15 -0.01 -14.89 12.22
C LEU A 15 -0.84 -15.30 13.46
N PRO A 16 -0.80 -14.54 14.58
CA PRO A 16 -1.59 -14.82 15.77
C PRO A 16 -3.09 -14.90 15.47
N ARG A 17 -3.80 -15.82 16.12
CA ARG A 17 -5.25 -16.01 15.92
C ARG A 17 -6.06 -14.73 16.14
N SER A 18 -5.68 -13.93 17.15
CA SER A 18 -6.32 -12.64 17.44
C SER A 18 -6.20 -11.67 16.27
N LEU A 19 -5.01 -11.58 15.67
CA LEU A 19 -4.76 -10.72 14.51
C LEU A 19 -5.46 -11.23 13.25
N ARG A 20 -5.44 -12.55 13.01
CA ARG A 20 -6.19 -13.17 11.90
C ARG A 20 -7.68 -12.86 11.98
N LYS A 21 -8.26 -12.90 13.20
CA LYS A 21 -9.66 -12.53 13.43
C LYS A 21 -9.91 -11.05 13.15
N SER A 22 -9.09 -10.16 13.71
CA SER A 22 -9.23 -8.71 13.46
C SER A 22 -9.12 -8.36 11.97
N LEU A 23 -8.20 -8.99 11.23
CA LEU A 23 -8.04 -8.78 9.79
C LEU A 23 -9.24 -9.28 8.96
N ALA A 24 -9.88 -10.36 9.39
CA ALA A 24 -11.11 -10.85 8.74
C ALA A 24 -12.29 -9.90 9.00
N ASP A 25 -12.44 -9.47 10.25
CA ASP A 25 -13.55 -8.61 10.68
C ASP A 25 -13.40 -7.14 10.20
N ALA A 26 -12.17 -6.71 9.90
CA ALA A 26 -11.85 -5.34 9.44
C ALA A 26 -12.62 -4.91 8.19
N ALA A 27 -13.03 -5.87 7.35
CA ALA A 27 -13.82 -5.59 6.14
C ALA A 27 -15.20 -4.99 6.42
N ARG A 28 -15.69 -5.10 7.66
CA ARG A 28 -17.07 -4.74 8.05
C ARG A 28 -17.13 -3.89 9.31
N SER A 29 -15.99 -3.51 9.90
CA SER A 29 -15.97 -2.80 11.17
C SER A 29 -14.72 -1.93 11.33
N ASP A 30 -14.93 -0.62 11.45
CA ASP A 30 -13.87 0.35 11.76
C ASP A 30 -13.12 0.02 13.05
N LYS A 31 -13.82 -0.54 14.04
CA LYS A 31 -13.19 -0.98 15.29
C LYS A 31 -12.27 -2.18 15.07
N ALA A 32 -12.67 -3.13 14.22
CA ALA A 32 -11.82 -4.27 13.88
C ALA A 32 -10.65 -3.85 12.99
N LEU A 33 -10.86 -2.88 12.09
CA LEU A 33 -9.81 -2.29 11.27
C LEU A 33 -8.71 -1.65 12.12
N ARG A 34 -9.06 -0.82 13.11
CA ARG A 34 -8.08 -0.23 14.04
C ARG A 34 -7.28 -1.30 14.79
N LYS A 35 -7.95 -2.34 15.30
CA LYS A 35 -7.28 -3.47 15.95
C LYS A 35 -6.34 -4.24 15.01
N ALA A 36 -6.73 -4.39 13.75
CA ALA A 36 -5.91 -5.05 12.74
C ALA A 36 -4.65 -4.22 12.44
N GLU A 37 -4.79 -2.90 12.32
CA GLU A 37 -3.69 -1.96 12.10
C GLU A 37 -2.66 -2.00 13.24
N GLU A 38 -3.12 -1.95 14.50
CA GLU A 38 -2.27 -2.09 15.69
C GLU A 38 -1.52 -3.44 15.70
N GLY A 39 -2.23 -4.52 15.40
CA GLY A 39 -1.66 -5.86 15.38
C GLY A 39 -0.64 -6.08 14.26
N VAL A 40 -0.88 -5.56 13.05
CA VAL A 40 0.10 -5.62 11.95
C VAL A 40 1.34 -4.78 12.28
N SER A 41 1.14 -3.58 12.83
CA SER A 41 2.24 -2.70 13.22
C SER A 41 3.16 -3.33 14.27
N SER A 42 2.61 -4.08 15.22
CA SER A 42 3.38 -4.75 16.28
C SER A 42 4.10 -6.02 15.80
N GLN A 43 3.55 -6.72 14.80
CA GLN A 43 4.16 -7.93 14.23
C GLN A 43 5.31 -7.66 13.27
N THR A 44 5.29 -6.50 12.62
CA THR A 44 6.27 -6.13 11.58
C THR A 44 6.78 -4.70 11.80
N PRO A 45 7.64 -4.46 12.80
CA PRO A 45 8.29 -3.17 12.99
C PRO A 45 9.06 -2.71 11.74
N SER A 46 9.58 -3.66 10.96
CA SER A 46 10.31 -3.41 9.71
C SER A 46 9.45 -2.75 8.62
N LEU A 47 8.12 -2.93 8.62
CA LEU A 47 7.26 -2.26 7.63
C LEU A 47 7.11 -0.76 7.89
N LYS A 48 7.41 -0.28 9.11
CA LYS A 48 7.37 1.15 9.42
C LYS A 48 8.65 1.89 9.01
N HIS A 49 9.79 1.19 8.88
CA HIS A 49 11.10 1.83 8.71
C HIS A 49 12.12 0.98 7.93
N CYS A 50 11.73 0.33 6.83
CA CYS A 50 12.71 -0.39 6.01
C CYS A 50 13.47 0.61 5.12
N SER A 51 14.73 0.89 5.46
CA SER A 51 15.60 1.68 4.57
C SER A 51 16.05 0.85 3.36
N ILE A 52 16.63 1.51 2.36
CA ILE A 52 17.24 0.78 1.21
C ILE A 52 18.33 -0.16 1.73
N GLU A 53 19.15 0.32 2.68
CA GLU A 53 20.24 -0.44 3.28
C GLU A 53 19.75 -1.67 4.05
N ASP A 54 18.60 -1.58 4.74
CA ASP A 54 18.00 -2.71 5.44
C ASP A 54 17.57 -3.82 4.47
N VAL A 55 16.96 -3.44 3.34
CA VAL A 55 16.56 -4.39 2.29
C VAL A 55 17.79 -5.01 1.65
N GLN A 56 18.78 -4.20 1.26
CA GLN A 56 20.02 -4.68 0.67
C GLN A 56 20.73 -5.67 1.60
N LYS A 57 20.83 -5.35 2.89
CA LYS A 57 21.40 -6.24 3.90
C LYS A 57 20.60 -7.52 4.04
N HIS A 58 19.27 -7.44 4.11
CA HIS A 58 18.40 -8.60 4.22
C HIS A 58 18.57 -9.55 3.03
N ASP A 59 18.50 -9.04 1.81
CA ASP A 59 18.66 -9.83 0.58
C ASP A 59 20.07 -10.41 0.48
N THR A 60 21.07 -9.63 0.91
CA THR A 60 22.45 -10.09 1.00
C THR A 60 22.53 -11.34 1.86
N GLU A 61 22.06 -11.28 3.11
CA GLU A 61 22.08 -12.42 4.05
C GLU A 61 21.22 -13.59 3.57
N LEU A 62 20.04 -13.30 3.01
CA LEU A 62 19.09 -14.30 2.56
C LEU A 62 19.71 -15.22 1.50
N LEU A 63 20.47 -14.67 0.56
CA LEU A 63 21.03 -15.45 -0.55
C LEU A 63 22.41 -16.06 -0.26
N LYS A 64 23.06 -15.70 0.85
CA LYS A 64 24.38 -16.28 1.24
C LYS A 64 24.37 -17.80 1.27
N HIS A 65 23.33 -18.40 1.85
CA HIS A 65 23.25 -19.85 1.98
C HIS A 65 23.19 -20.56 0.62
N LEU A 66 22.53 -19.96 -0.37
CA LEU A 66 22.47 -20.48 -1.74
C LEU A 66 23.83 -20.37 -2.44
N ALA A 67 24.49 -19.22 -2.32
CA ALA A 67 25.84 -19.04 -2.87
C ALA A 67 26.80 -20.10 -2.35
N SER A 68 26.77 -20.38 -1.04
CA SER A 68 27.56 -21.45 -0.42
C SER A 68 27.17 -22.85 -0.92
N ALA A 69 25.86 -23.15 -0.97
CA ALA A 69 25.37 -24.47 -1.36
C ALA A 69 25.74 -24.86 -2.80
N PHE A 70 25.84 -23.89 -3.70
CA PHE A 70 26.20 -24.10 -5.10
C PHE A 70 27.66 -23.76 -5.44
N ASN A 71 28.48 -23.43 -4.43
CA ASN A 71 29.87 -22.98 -4.61
C ASN A 71 30.01 -21.85 -5.64
N LEU A 72 29.24 -20.78 -5.43
CA LEU A 72 29.26 -19.58 -6.25
C LEU A 72 30.04 -18.47 -5.55
N SER A 73 30.80 -17.69 -6.31
CA SER A 73 31.27 -16.38 -5.87
C SER A 73 30.07 -15.45 -5.72
N TYR A 74 30.08 -14.58 -4.71
CA TYR A 74 28.93 -13.74 -4.41
C TYR A 74 29.31 -12.26 -4.32
N THR A 75 28.63 -11.45 -5.11
CA THR A 75 28.69 -9.99 -5.09
C THR A 75 27.28 -9.44 -4.86
N ALA A 76 27.13 -8.53 -3.90
CA ALA A 76 25.86 -7.91 -3.59
C ALA A 76 26.00 -6.40 -3.50
N PHE A 77 25.22 -5.66 -4.29
CA PHE A 77 25.15 -4.19 -4.27
C PHE A 77 26.54 -3.53 -4.36
N GLY A 78 27.36 -4.02 -5.31
CA GLY A 78 28.73 -3.56 -5.52
C GLY A 78 29.78 -4.06 -4.51
N GLN A 79 29.38 -4.79 -3.45
CA GLN A 79 30.29 -5.35 -2.46
C GLN A 79 30.57 -6.83 -2.73
N LYS A 80 31.85 -7.21 -2.68
CA LYS A 80 32.25 -8.61 -2.79
C LYS A 80 32.07 -9.30 -1.44
N ILE A 81 31.20 -10.31 -1.39
CA ILE A 81 30.82 -11.00 -0.16
C ILE A 81 31.68 -12.22 0.10
N THR A 82 32.02 -12.97 -0.96
CA THR A 82 32.98 -14.08 -0.88
C THR A 82 34.41 -13.57 -1.00
N GLU A 83 35.33 -14.14 -0.23
CA GLU A 83 36.76 -13.81 -0.27
C GLU A 83 37.34 -13.88 -1.70
N PRO A 84 38.32 -13.02 -2.03
CA PRO A 84 39.07 -13.14 -3.27
C PRO A 84 39.72 -14.52 -3.44
N ASP A 85 39.86 -14.95 -4.70
CA ASP A 85 40.65 -16.12 -5.10
C ASP A 85 40.20 -17.48 -4.55
N VAL A 86 38.97 -17.57 -4.02
CA VAL A 86 38.31 -18.85 -3.72
C VAL A 86 37.75 -19.46 -5.02
N PRO A 87 38.11 -20.71 -5.39
CA PRO A 87 37.57 -21.36 -6.58
C PRO A 87 36.05 -21.55 -6.49
N ALA A 88 35.33 -20.97 -7.43
CA ALA A 88 33.87 -21.07 -7.53
C ALA A 88 33.45 -21.64 -8.89
N TYR A 89 32.32 -22.35 -8.92
CA TYR A 89 31.74 -22.87 -10.16
C TYR A 89 30.97 -21.81 -10.97
N GLY A 90 30.70 -20.65 -10.37
CA GLY A 90 30.03 -19.53 -11.03
C GLY A 90 29.94 -18.29 -10.14
N THR A 91 29.05 -17.37 -10.51
CA THR A 91 28.84 -16.11 -9.80
C THR A 91 27.37 -15.86 -9.58
N LEU A 92 27.02 -15.48 -8.36
CA LEU A 92 25.77 -14.84 -8.01
C LEU A 92 26.03 -13.34 -7.85
N THR A 93 25.30 -12.52 -8.59
CA THR A 93 25.34 -11.07 -8.45
C THR A 93 23.94 -10.56 -8.17
N ILE A 94 23.77 -9.79 -7.10
CA ILE A 94 22.57 -9.00 -6.87
C ILE A 94 22.91 -7.52 -6.92
N ASP A 95 22.03 -6.74 -7.52
CA ASP A 95 22.19 -5.31 -7.71
C ASP A 95 20.83 -4.62 -7.71
N GLU A 96 20.83 -3.30 -7.63
CA GLU A 96 19.63 -2.49 -7.73
C GLU A 96 19.01 -2.57 -9.12
N ALA A 97 17.74 -2.96 -9.19
CA ALA A 97 17.04 -3.02 -10.46
C ALA A 97 16.92 -1.61 -11.08
N TRP A 98 17.51 -1.44 -12.26
CA TRP A 98 17.44 -0.23 -13.08
C TRP A 98 17.93 1.06 -12.39
N GLY A 99 18.71 0.97 -11.31
CA GLY A 99 19.17 2.13 -10.53
C GLY A 99 18.02 2.95 -9.94
N ALA A 100 16.88 2.30 -9.67
CA ALA A 100 15.63 2.95 -9.26
C ALA A 100 15.29 2.69 -7.78
N ALA A 101 16.30 2.44 -6.95
CA ALA A 101 16.10 2.28 -5.51
C ALA A 101 15.52 3.57 -4.92
N LEU A 102 14.47 3.41 -4.11
CA LEU A 102 13.78 4.51 -3.46
C LEU A 102 13.46 4.12 -2.02
N ALA A 103 13.69 5.06 -1.11
CA ALA A 103 13.14 4.96 0.23
C ALA A 103 11.60 4.88 0.17
N PRO A 104 10.93 4.34 1.20
CA PRO A 104 9.48 4.39 1.28
C PRO A 104 8.95 5.82 1.14
N ALA A 105 7.77 5.97 0.53
CA ALA A 105 7.10 7.27 0.45
C ALA A 105 6.85 7.83 1.86
N PRO A 106 6.85 9.17 2.05
CA PRO A 106 6.38 9.79 3.28
C PRO A 106 5.00 9.25 3.70
N ILE A 107 4.83 8.99 4.99
CA ILE A 107 3.58 8.44 5.52
C ILE A 107 2.68 9.59 5.95
N THR A 108 1.54 9.72 5.30
CA THR A 108 0.48 10.63 5.74
C THR A 108 -0.28 10.04 6.93
N PRO A 109 -0.39 10.76 8.07
CA PRO A 109 -1.19 10.30 9.21
C PRO A 109 -2.65 10.08 8.83
N SER A 110 -3.23 8.96 9.27
CA SER A 110 -4.65 8.60 9.07
C SER A 110 -5.49 8.66 10.35
N SER A 111 -4.88 9.04 11.47
CA SER A 111 -5.52 9.21 12.77
C SER A 111 -4.73 10.18 13.64
N GLY A 112 -5.37 10.78 14.65
CA GLY A 112 -4.75 11.79 15.50
C GLY A 112 -4.90 13.21 14.94
N ASP A 113 -4.22 14.16 15.56
CA ASP A 113 -4.39 15.59 15.28
C ASP A 113 -3.87 15.98 13.89
N ASP A 114 -2.83 15.31 13.39
CA ASP A 114 -2.22 15.57 12.07
C ASP A 114 -2.94 14.84 10.91
N ALA A 115 -4.09 14.20 11.18
CA ALA A 115 -4.81 13.42 10.17
C ALA A 115 -5.76 14.26 9.31
N ALA A 116 -5.78 15.59 9.46
CA ALA A 116 -6.71 16.46 8.74
C ALA A 116 -6.67 16.27 7.21
N PRO A 117 -5.50 16.15 6.54
CA PRO A 117 -5.45 15.86 5.10
C PRO A 117 -6.09 14.52 4.72
N PHE A 118 -5.88 13.47 5.53
CA PHE A 118 -6.51 12.17 5.30
C PHE A 118 -8.02 12.22 5.56
N ASN A 119 -8.45 12.93 6.62
CA ASN A 119 -9.84 13.09 6.98
C ASN A 119 -10.63 13.84 5.89
N LEU A 120 -10.03 14.87 5.28
CA LEU A 120 -10.60 15.56 4.13
C LEU A 120 -10.88 14.59 2.97
N LEU A 121 -9.86 13.81 2.57
CA LEU A 121 -10.02 12.83 1.49
C LEU A 121 -11.05 11.76 1.85
N ALA A 122 -10.94 11.15 3.04
CA ALA A 122 -11.84 10.09 3.49
C ALA A 122 -13.30 10.57 3.63
N GLY A 123 -13.50 11.78 4.16
CA GLY A 123 -14.81 12.41 4.26
C GLY A 123 -15.42 12.68 2.88
N THR A 124 -14.62 13.18 1.94
CA THR A 124 -15.04 13.42 0.55
C THR A 124 -15.46 12.13 -0.14
N VAL A 125 -14.71 11.04 0.03
CA VAL A 125 -15.05 9.72 -0.53
C VAL A 125 -16.39 9.23 0.03
N LYS A 126 -16.58 9.30 1.35
CA LYS A 126 -17.83 8.88 2.01
C LYS A 126 -19.03 9.70 1.52
N ALA A 127 -18.91 11.03 1.57
CA ALA A 127 -19.97 11.93 1.14
C ALA A 127 -20.36 11.71 -0.34
N THR A 128 -19.37 11.52 -1.22
CA THR A 128 -19.63 11.25 -2.64
C THR A 128 -20.34 9.92 -2.83
N TYR A 129 -19.86 8.86 -2.18
CA TYR A 129 -20.43 7.52 -2.29
C TYR A 129 -21.89 7.49 -1.83
N ASP A 130 -22.16 8.09 -0.67
CA ASP A 130 -23.49 8.13 -0.06
C ASP A 130 -24.45 8.96 -0.94
N ALA A 131 -24.02 10.13 -1.43
CA ALA A 131 -24.83 10.97 -2.31
C ALA A 131 -25.11 10.33 -3.67
N HIS A 132 -24.14 9.58 -4.24
CA HIS A 132 -24.34 8.86 -5.51
C HIS A 132 -25.33 7.70 -5.38
N ARG A 133 -25.41 7.08 -4.19
CA ARG A 133 -26.29 5.94 -3.90
C ARG A 133 -27.55 6.27 -3.11
N ASN A 134 -27.78 7.55 -2.82
CA ASN A 134 -28.90 8.03 -2.02
C ASN A 134 -28.99 7.36 -0.63
N ILE A 135 -27.86 7.21 0.03
CA ILE A 135 -27.75 6.70 1.40
C ILE A 135 -27.84 7.90 2.34
N SER A 136 -28.84 7.93 3.23
CA SER A 136 -29.16 9.13 4.04
C SER A 136 -29.18 8.89 5.55
N ASP A 137 -29.10 7.64 5.98
CA ASP A 137 -29.61 7.20 7.28
C ASP A 137 -28.59 6.42 8.12
N GLY A 138 -27.32 6.34 7.69
CA GLY A 138 -26.25 5.78 8.51
C GLY A 138 -26.46 4.32 8.91
N ASN A 139 -27.36 3.59 8.23
CA ASN A 139 -27.76 2.21 8.51
C ASN A 139 -26.66 1.16 8.22
N GLY A 140 -25.42 1.61 7.99
CA GLY A 140 -24.28 0.75 7.70
C GLY A 140 -24.06 0.44 6.21
N ASP A 141 -24.85 1.03 5.31
CA ASP A 141 -24.75 0.83 3.85
C ASP A 141 -23.67 1.71 3.18
N GLY A 142 -23.07 2.64 3.93
CA GLY A 142 -21.99 3.50 3.46
C GLY A 142 -20.64 2.77 3.31
N VAL A 143 -19.59 3.53 2.97
CA VAL A 143 -18.24 2.99 2.78
C VAL A 143 -17.29 3.27 3.94
N VAL A 144 -16.40 2.31 4.18
CA VAL A 144 -15.22 2.49 5.02
C VAL A 144 -14.04 2.88 4.14
N VAL A 145 -13.40 3.99 4.47
CA VAL A 145 -12.15 4.44 3.83
C VAL A 145 -11.00 4.04 4.72
N SER A 146 -10.04 3.32 4.15
CA SER A 146 -8.88 2.80 4.86
C SER A 146 -7.61 3.15 4.07
N PRO A 147 -6.56 3.64 4.74
CA PRO A 147 -5.28 3.87 4.08
C PRO A 147 -4.66 2.55 3.64
N GLY A 148 -3.84 2.60 2.60
CA GLY A 148 -3.09 1.45 2.13
C GLY A 148 -1.88 1.88 1.32
N ILE A 149 -0.82 1.08 1.36
CA ILE A 149 0.37 1.31 0.55
C ILE A 149 0.27 0.51 -0.75
N MET A 150 0.59 1.16 -1.86
CA MET A 150 0.66 0.55 -3.17
C MET A 150 2.13 0.40 -3.57
N SER A 151 2.48 -0.71 -4.22
CA SER A 151 3.86 -0.99 -4.64
C SER A 151 4.35 -0.06 -5.76
N GLY A 152 3.43 0.54 -6.52
CA GLY A 152 3.79 1.49 -7.57
C GLY A 152 4.00 2.89 -7.01
N ASN A 153 5.19 3.46 -7.23
CA ASN A 153 5.53 4.83 -6.84
C ASN A 153 5.38 5.88 -7.94
N THR A 154 5.01 5.46 -9.18
CA THR A 154 4.66 6.25 -10.38
C THR A 154 5.14 7.70 -10.34
N ASP A 155 4.27 8.69 -10.56
CA ASP A 155 4.66 10.11 -10.49
C ASP A 155 4.84 10.60 -9.05
N THR A 156 4.28 9.90 -8.05
CA THR A 156 4.30 10.32 -6.64
C THR A 156 5.71 10.53 -6.09
N ARG A 157 6.70 9.74 -6.54
CA ARG A 157 8.10 9.87 -6.12
C ARG A 157 8.71 11.25 -6.38
N HIS A 158 8.21 11.97 -7.39
CA HIS A 158 8.72 13.29 -7.75
C HIS A 158 8.16 14.40 -6.87
N TYR A 159 7.08 14.13 -6.14
CA TYR A 159 6.41 15.10 -5.27
C TYR A 159 6.81 14.96 -3.80
N TRP A 160 7.63 13.96 -3.43
CA TRP A 160 8.03 13.70 -2.03
C TRP A 160 8.75 14.86 -1.36
N LYS A 161 9.43 15.72 -2.14
CA LYS A 161 10.08 16.93 -1.62
C LYS A 161 9.13 18.13 -1.49
N LEU A 162 7.92 18.05 -2.01
CA LEU A 162 6.95 19.15 -1.99
C LEU A 162 6.02 19.09 -0.77
N THR A 163 5.67 17.90 -0.32
CA THR A 163 4.76 17.70 0.81
C THR A 163 4.92 16.31 1.42
N GLU A 164 4.66 16.20 2.73
CA GLU A 164 4.59 14.93 3.46
C GLU A 164 3.19 14.26 3.35
N HIS A 165 2.20 15.01 2.83
CA HIS A 165 0.82 14.54 2.67
C HIS A 165 0.53 14.18 1.22
N ILE A 166 0.78 12.91 0.85
CA ILE A 166 0.67 12.42 -0.54
C ILE A 166 -0.34 11.28 -0.61
N PHE A 167 -1.39 11.49 -1.40
CA PHE A 167 -2.42 10.50 -1.63
C PHE A 167 -2.40 9.99 -3.06
N ARG A 168 -2.40 8.66 -3.23
CA ARG A 168 -2.66 8.02 -4.53
C ARG A 168 -4.02 7.35 -4.48
N TYR A 169 -5.00 8.00 -5.09
CA TYR A 169 -6.39 7.59 -5.05
C TYR A 169 -7.05 7.78 -6.42
N SER A 170 -7.94 6.86 -6.78
CA SER A 170 -8.84 6.98 -7.93
C SER A 170 -10.23 6.58 -7.45
N HIS A 171 -11.21 7.44 -7.68
CA HIS A 171 -12.58 7.22 -7.22
C HIS A 171 -13.32 6.28 -8.17
N HIS A 172 -12.99 5.00 -8.17
CA HIS A 172 -13.52 4.06 -9.15
C HIS A 172 -14.23 2.88 -8.48
N TYR A 173 -15.56 2.87 -8.50
CA TYR A 173 -16.34 1.74 -8.01
C TYR A 173 -16.25 0.57 -8.99
N THR A 174 -15.43 -0.43 -8.66
CA THR A 174 -15.20 -1.64 -9.48
C THR A 174 -15.99 -2.86 -8.97
N GLY A 175 -16.85 -2.68 -7.97
CA GLY A 175 -17.54 -3.78 -7.28
C GLY A 175 -16.53 -4.78 -6.73
N ASN A 176 -16.69 -6.06 -7.10
CA ASN A 176 -15.81 -7.15 -6.65
C ASN A 176 -14.59 -7.40 -7.55
N ARG A 177 -14.34 -6.54 -8.55
CA ARG A 177 -13.17 -6.67 -9.44
C ARG A 177 -12.07 -5.72 -9.00
N THR A 178 -10.81 -6.08 -9.24
CA THR A 178 -9.72 -5.12 -9.18
C THR A 178 -9.66 -4.32 -10.48
N TRP A 179 -9.06 -3.14 -10.46
CA TRP A 179 -8.82 -2.34 -11.67
C TRP A 179 -8.11 -3.13 -12.78
N VAL A 180 -7.10 -3.92 -12.42
CA VAL A 180 -6.39 -4.82 -13.36
C VAL A 180 -7.32 -5.92 -13.88
N ALA A 181 -8.12 -6.55 -13.01
CA ALA A 181 -9.13 -7.53 -13.44
C ALA A 181 -10.26 -6.92 -14.29
N GLY A 182 -10.37 -5.59 -14.29
CA GLY A 182 -11.27 -4.81 -15.14
C GLY A 182 -10.74 -4.55 -16.56
N GLY A 183 -9.53 -5.00 -16.89
CA GLY A 183 -8.96 -4.84 -18.25
C GLY A 183 -8.02 -3.66 -18.42
N ALA A 184 -7.58 -3.01 -17.34
CA ALA A 184 -6.55 -1.98 -17.40
C ALA A 184 -5.29 -2.45 -18.14
N HIS A 185 -4.71 -1.61 -18.98
CA HIS A 185 -3.56 -1.94 -19.84
C HIS A 185 -3.84 -3.02 -20.89
N THR A 186 -5.10 -3.19 -21.30
CA THR A 186 -5.49 -4.10 -22.37
C THR A 186 -6.36 -3.39 -23.40
N VAL A 187 -6.61 -4.04 -24.54
CA VAL A 187 -7.55 -3.53 -25.56
C VAL A 187 -9.01 -3.45 -25.08
N ASN A 188 -9.33 -4.07 -23.93
CA ASN A 188 -10.65 -4.08 -23.34
C ASN A 188 -10.80 -3.08 -22.19
N GLU A 189 -9.90 -2.10 -22.08
CA GLU A 189 -9.96 -1.07 -21.04
C GLU A 189 -11.22 -0.20 -21.23
N ALA A 190 -12.08 -0.19 -20.22
CA ALA A 190 -13.35 0.52 -20.23
C ALA A 190 -13.80 0.90 -18.80
N VAL A 191 -14.73 1.86 -18.72
CA VAL A 191 -15.37 2.30 -17.47
C VAL A 191 -16.88 2.32 -17.63
N TYR A 192 -17.61 1.98 -16.56
CA TYR A 192 -19.07 2.14 -16.54
C TYR A 192 -19.44 3.61 -16.47
N VAL A 193 -20.41 4.03 -17.28
CA VAL A 193 -20.88 5.44 -17.30
C VAL A 193 -21.33 5.90 -15.91
N ASP A 194 -21.98 5.04 -15.14
CA ASP A 194 -22.38 5.36 -13.75
C ASP A 194 -21.17 5.67 -12.86
N SER A 195 -20.11 4.85 -12.92
CA SER A 195 -18.86 5.09 -12.20
C SER A 195 -18.11 6.32 -12.70
N TRP A 196 -18.25 6.69 -13.97
CA TRP A 196 -17.70 7.93 -14.51
C TRP A 196 -18.43 9.17 -13.96
N LEU A 197 -19.76 9.12 -13.86
CA LEU A 197 -20.54 10.18 -13.23
C LEU A 197 -20.18 10.34 -11.74
N GLU A 198 -19.97 9.23 -11.04
CA GLU A 198 -19.51 9.24 -9.64
C GLU A 198 -18.12 9.89 -9.51
N GLN A 199 -17.19 9.62 -10.44
CA GLN A 199 -15.87 10.27 -10.48
C GLN A 199 -15.95 11.78 -10.63
N ILE A 200 -16.83 12.28 -11.50
CA ILE A 200 -17.05 13.72 -11.67
C ILE A 200 -17.54 14.33 -10.36
N ARG A 201 -18.53 13.70 -9.71
CA ARG A 201 -19.03 14.15 -8.40
C ARG A 201 -17.90 14.20 -7.38
N PHE A 202 -17.08 13.16 -7.29
CA PHE A 202 -15.95 13.12 -6.35
C PHE A 202 -15.00 14.29 -6.55
N ILE A 203 -14.57 14.57 -7.79
CA ILE A 203 -13.64 15.67 -8.05
C ILE A 203 -14.27 17.02 -7.70
N THR A 204 -15.54 17.24 -8.05
CA THR A 204 -16.27 18.46 -7.65
C THR A 204 -16.35 18.60 -6.14
N THR A 205 -16.74 17.53 -5.42
CA THR A 205 -16.85 17.53 -3.96
C THR A 205 -15.48 17.72 -3.30
N LEU A 206 -14.41 17.14 -3.85
CA LEU A 206 -13.05 17.32 -3.33
C LEU A 206 -12.61 18.78 -3.41
N ILE A 207 -12.83 19.42 -4.56
CA ILE A 207 -12.49 20.84 -4.76
C ILE A 207 -13.24 21.70 -3.75
N LEU A 208 -14.56 21.52 -3.62
CA LEU A 208 -15.38 22.29 -2.69
C LEU A 208 -14.98 22.07 -1.22
N ASN A 209 -14.77 20.81 -0.82
CA ASN A 209 -14.35 20.50 0.54
C ASN A 209 -12.96 21.07 0.86
N ALA A 210 -12.03 21.03 -0.10
CA ALA A 210 -10.69 21.57 0.08
C ALA A 210 -10.70 23.11 0.20
N ASP A 211 -11.53 23.79 -0.60
CA ASP A 211 -11.68 25.26 -0.58
C ASP A 211 -12.28 25.76 0.74
N GLU A 212 -13.27 25.05 1.27
CA GLU A 212 -13.95 25.39 2.54
C GLU A 212 -13.24 24.86 3.79
N SER A 213 -12.16 24.10 3.64
CA SER A 213 -11.47 23.51 4.78
C SER A 213 -10.71 24.56 5.59
N THR A 214 -10.91 24.56 6.90
CA THR A 214 -10.21 25.44 7.86
C THR A 214 -9.16 24.72 8.69
N SER A 215 -8.93 23.42 8.42
CA SER A 215 -8.08 22.55 9.23
C SER A 215 -6.92 21.92 8.44
N LEU A 216 -6.67 22.37 7.20
CA LEU A 216 -5.54 21.92 6.37
C LEU A 216 -4.31 22.81 6.57
#